data_AF-A0A1M4ZJS4-F1
#
_entry.id   AF-A0A1M4ZJS4-F1
#
_cell.length_a   1.000
_cell.length_b   1.000
_cell.length_c   1.000
_cell.angle_alpha   90.00
_cell.angle_beta   90.00
_cell.angle_gamma   90.00
#
_symmetry.space_group_name_H-M   'P 1'
#
loop_
_entity.id
_entity.type
_entity.pdbx_description
1 polymer ?
#
loop_
_entity_poly.entity_id
_entity_poly.type
_entity_poly.pdbx_seq_one_letter_code
_entity_poly.pdbx_strand_id
1 'polypeptide(L)'
;MMDFKRKLVAGLMCLSLCYCALGQADSIDVFVQERMQQRRIPGLQLAIVRNGQLVKKGNYGLANVQDSIAVSDKTVFTINSITKAFVGVAILQLAEQGKLHLSAPISTYLDSLPEAWRSVTVQQLLSHTSGIPDIVDEEEAVLIAPSLEASWQKVRTMPMDFVPGAQFRYNQTNYLLLGRIIDTLSGMSFQAFITKEQLEKVGMPYTVRAGFGATMAVIPHAAQGYTYRRGVLSNMFFAFPAALQTAAGMSATAEELAAWVMALQKGQLFTRQASLDSLWKPALLNTGKTGGFSKQLNGYAAGWPVMTRSEHPAAAAVGGGRSAVIIYPKDDLAIIVLTNLMGGSPESFIDELAGFFIPGMKEANGFGLSASLKALKLALDKEGYKKAIPAASRLQQTNKDFNPTEAELNGWGYQLLGQKRVADALELFRLNVHLYPKSANAFDSLGEVYAELGNRELAIKNYEQSLKLNPQNKHAEQQVRTLKTTK
;
A
#
# COMPACT_ATOMS: atom_id res chain seq x y z
N MET A 1 -86.40 20.75 -33.56
CA MET A 1 -87.35 20.39 -32.50
C MET A 1 -86.73 19.22 -31.75
N MET A 2 -86.18 19.49 -30.56
CA MET A 2 -85.62 18.54 -29.56
C MET A 2 -84.41 17.70 -30.08
N ASP A 3 -83.39 17.34 -29.31
CA ASP A 3 -83.37 17.09 -27.88
C ASP A 3 -81.94 17.23 -27.31
N PHE A 4 -81.93 17.56 -26.03
CA PHE A 4 -80.81 17.86 -25.16
C PHE A 4 -80.22 16.56 -24.60
N LYS A 5 -78.89 16.48 -24.43
CA LYS A 5 -78.13 15.75 -23.37
C LYS A 5 -76.90 14.99 -23.91
N ARG A 6 -75.70 15.45 -23.55
CA ARG A 6 -74.86 14.84 -22.49
C ARG A 6 -73.48 15.50 -22.48
N LYS A 7 -73.17 16.13 -21.34
CA LYS A 7 -71.81 16.50 -20.92
C LYS A 7 -71.06 15.21 -20.58
N LEU A 8 -69.84 15.05 -21.07
CA LEU A 8 -68.79 14.30 -20.37
C LEU A 8 -67.39 14.75 -20.86
N VAL A 9 -66.72 15.50 -19.99
CA VAL A 9 -65.28 15.46 -19.66
C VAL A 9 -64.30 15.07 -20.78
N ALA A 10 -63.56 16.06 -21.29
CA ALA A 10 -62.27 15.86 -21.96
C ALA A 10 -61.20 16.70 -21.23
N GLY A 11 -60.72 16.22 -20.09
CA GLY A 11 -59.47 16.66 -19.50
C GLY A 11 -58.34 15.81 -20.09
N LEU A 12 -57.67 16.29 -21.12
CA LEU A 12 -56.46 15.66 -21.64
C LEU A 12 -55.32 15.88 -20.63
N MET A 13 -54.92 14.79 -19.98
CA MET A 13 -53.68 14.68 -19.21
C MET A 13 -52.48 14.97 -20.12
N CYS A 14 -51.81 16.10 -19.89
CA CYS A 14 -50.38 16.24 -20.20
C CYS A 14 -49.60 15.41 -19.16
N LEU A 15 -49.41 14.12 -19.45
CA LEU A 15 -48.40 13.30 -18.78
C LEU A 15 -47.03 13.71 -19.33
N SER A 16 -46.44 14.73 -18.71
CA SER A 16 -45.01 15.00 -18.80
C SER A 16 -44.26 13.80 -18.23
N LEU A 17 -43.72 12.97 -19.12
CA LEU A 17 -42.70 11.98 -18.81
C LEU A 17 -41.45 12.71 -18.30
N CYS A 18 -41.39 12.96 -16.99
CA CYS A 18 -40.13 13.15 -16.29
C CYS A 18 -39.37 11.82 -16.36
N TYR A 19 -38.54 11.67 -17.39
CA TYR A 19 -37.41 10.75 -17.33
C TYR A 19 -36.49 11.26 -16.22
N CYS A 20 -36.69 10.79 -14.99
CA CYS A 20 -35.62 10.78 -14.02
C CYS A 20 -34.53 9.86 -14.59
N ALA A 21 -33.54 10.43 -15.25
CA ALA A 21 -32.25 9.81 -15.39
C ALA A 21 -31.71 9.64 -13.96
N LEU A 22 -32.03 8.50 -13.32
CA LEU A 22 -31.28 8.00 -12.18
C LEU A 22 -29.86 7.80 -12.71
N GLY A 23 -29.02 8.81 -12.51
CA GLY A 23 -27.62 8.76 -12.90
C GLY A 23 -27.02 7.50 -12.31
N GLN A 24 -26.57 6.60 -13.17
CA GLN A 24 -25.87 5.39 -12.75
C GLN A 24 -24.71 5.84 -11.85
N ALA A 25 -24.73 5.42 -10.58
CA ALA A 25 -23.68 5.78 -9.64
C ALA A 25 -22.33 5.36 -10.23
N ASP A 26 -21.36 6.27 -10.21
CA ASP A 26 -20.00 5.99 -10.66
C ASP A 26 -19.45 4.83 -9.81
N SER A 27 -19.10 3.72 -10.47
CA SER A 27 -18.64 2.51 -9.79
C SER A 27 -17.39 2.73 -8.95
N ILE A 28 -16.56 3.72 -9.30
CA ILE A 28 -15.40 4.12 -8.50
C ILE A 28 -15.85 4.81 -7.21
N ASP A 29 -16.85 5.69 -7.28
CA ASP A 29 -17.39 6.37 -6.09
C ASP A 29 -18.03 5.36 -5.13
N VAL A 30 -18.79 4.39 -5.66
CA VAL A 30 -19.37 3.30 -4.88
C VAL A 30 -18.27 2.49 -4.19
N PHE A 31 -17.25 2.06 -4.93
CA PHE A 31 -16.13 1.30 -4.38
C PHE A 31 -15.41 2.07 -3.25
N VAL A 32 -15.13 3.36 -3.47
CA VAL A 32 -14.46 4.19 -2.47
C VAL A 32 -15.30 4.32 -1.20
N GLN A 33 -16.60 4.59 -1.34
CA GLN A 33 -17.51 4.69 -0.19
C GLN A 33 -17.63 3.37 0.57
N GLU A 34 -17.68 2.23 -0.13
CA GLU A 34 -17.67 0.90 0.50
C GLU A 34 -16.38 0.66 1.29
N ARG A 35 -15.20 0.97 0.70
CA ARG A 35 -13.91 0.83 1.40
C ARG A 35 -13.83 1.78 2.59
N MET A 36 -14.35 3.00 2.48
CA MET A 36 -14.45 3.94 3.61
C MET A 36 -15.34 3.39 4.72
N GLN A 37 -16.50 2.80 4.40
CA GLN A 37 -17.41 2.22 5.38
C GLN A 37 -16.78 1.00 6.07
N GLN A 38 -16.23 0.06 5.30
CA GLN A 38 -15.60 -1.16 5.81
C GLN A 38 -14.43 -0.85 6.76
N ARG A 39 -13.64 0.18 6.43
CA ARG A 39 -12.46 0.60 7.19
C ARG A 39 -12.73 1.73 8.17
N ARG A 40 -13.97 2.22 8.21
CA ARG A 40 -14.42 3.35 9.03
C ARG A 40 -13.57 4.62 8.85
N ILE A 41 -13.18 4.89 7.59
CA ILE A 41 -12.38 6.07 7.23
C ILE A 41 -13.28 7.32 7.29
N PRO A 42 -12.96 8.34 8.13
CA PRO A 42 -13.79 9.53 8.25
C PRO A 42 -13.75 10.43 7.01
N GLY A 43 -12.57 10.70 6.47
CA GLY A 43 -12.37 11.60 5.34
C GLY A 43 -11.32 11.07 4.36
N LEU A 44 -11.58 11.26 3.06
CA LEU A 44 -10.75 10.75 1.97
C LEU A 44 -10.73 11.71 0.77
N GLN A 45 -9.56 11.88 0.15
CA GLN A 45 -9.40 12.40 -1.20
C GLN A 45 -8.88 11.33 -2.16
N LEU A 46 -9.40 11.35 -3.38
CA LEU A 46 -9.00 10.51 -4.51
C LEU A 46 -8.54 11.38 -5.67
N ALA A 47 -7.44 11.01 -6.31
CA ALA A 47 -7.11 11.45 -7.66
C ALA A 47 -6.58 10.27 -8.48
N ILE A 48 -7.03 10.15 -9.73
CA ILE A 48 -6.60 9.10 -10.67
C ILE A 48 -6.07 9.78 -11.92
N VAL A 49 -4.81 9.47 -12.24
CA VAL A 49 -4.14 9.90 -13.45
C VAL A 49 -4.07 8.72 -14.40
N ARG A 50 -4.52 8.90 -15.64
CA ARG A 50 -4.38 7.91 -16.71
C ARG A 50 -3.86 8.59 -17.97
N ASN A 51 -2.88 7.98 -18.63
CA ASN A 51 -2.27 8.50 -19.87
C ASN A 51 -1.83 9.97 -19.74
N GLY A 52 -1.25 10.33 -18.58
CA GLY A 52 -0.78 11.69 -18.29
C GLY A 52 -1.87 12.74 -18.09
N GLN A 53 -3.12 12.33 -17.83
CA GLN A 53 -4.26 13.21 -17.55
C GLN A 53 -4.99 12.83 -16.27
N LEU A 54 -5.47 13.81 -15.51
CA LEU A 54 -6.34 13.59 -14.36
C LEU A 54 -7.74 13.17 -14.85
N VAL A 55 -8.09 11.89 -14.72
CA VAL A 55 -9.34 11.32 -15.24
C VAL A 55 -10.45 11.22 -14.19
N LYS A 56 -10.10 11.23 -12.90
CA LYS A 56 -11.06 11.24 -11.78
C LYS A 56 -10.45 11.97 -10.59
N LYS A 57 -11.28 12.75 -9.90
CA LYS A 57 -11.02 13.24 -8.55
C LYS A 57 -12.26 13.13 -7.68
N GLY A 58 -12.07 13.01 -6.37
CA GLY A 58 -13.18 12.88 -5.43
C GLY A 58 -12.80 13.33 -4.02
N ASN A 59 -13.77 13.92 -3.33
CA ASN A 59 -13.66 14.37 -1.94
C ASN A 59 -14.81 13.71 -1.16
N TYR A 60 -14.50 12.97 -0.11
CA TYR A 60 -15.49 12.14 0.59
C TYR A 60 -15.36 12.31 2.11
N GLY A 61 -16.51 12.36 2.78
CA GLY A 61 -16.59 12.37 4.24
C GLY A 61 -16.12 13.68 4.88
N LEU A 62 -15.53 13.57 6.07
CA LEU A 62 -15.21 14.69 6.96
C LEU A 62 -13.70 14.86 7.13
N ALA A 63 -13.22 16.08 6.84
CA ALA A 63 -11.86 16.52 7.17
C ALA A 63 -11.67 16.69 8.68
N ASN A 64 -12.73 17.06 9.39
CA ASN A 64 -12.79 17.13 10.85
C ASN A 64 -14.17 16.63 11.32
N VAL A 65 -14.16 15.57 12.14
CA VAL A 65 -15.33 14.91 12.71
C VAL A 65 -15.96 15.74 13.83
N GLN A 66 -15.16 16.35 14.71
CA GLN A 66 -15.64 17.15 15.84
C GLN A 66 -16.48 18.34 15.37
N ASP A 67 -16.01 19.01 14.33
CA ASP A 67 -16.61 20.24 13.80
C ASP A 67 -17.47 19.98 12.56
N SER A 68 -17.65 18.71 12.16
CA SER A 68 -18.40 18.30 10.97
C SER A 68 -17.96 19.01 9.69
N ILE A 69 -16.65 19.25 9.53
CA ILE A 69 -16.09 19.92 8.35
C ILE A 69 -15.92 18.89 7.24
N ALA A 70 -16.60 19.09 6.12
CA ALA A 70 -16.49 18.22 4.95
C ALA A 70 -15.08 18.28 4.31
N VAL A 71 -14.65 17.16 3.72
CA VAL A 71 -13.49 17.17 2.82
C VAL A 71 -13.82 17.98 1.56
N SER A 72 -12.90 18.85 1.15
CA SER A 72 -12.99 19.66 -0.06
C SER A 72 -11.71 19.51 -0.89
N ASP A 73 -11.70 20.05 -2.10
CA ASP A 73 -10.50 20.12 -2.96
C ASP A 73 -9.35 20.94 -2.34
N LYS A 74 -9.65 21.78 -1.35
CA LYS A 74 -8.67 22.57 -0.58
C LYS A 74 -8.13 21.84 0.64
N THR A 75 -8.72 20.71 1.03
CA THR A 75 -8.33 19.99 2.24
C THR A 75 -6.96 19.36 2.06
N VAL A 76 -6.00 19.75 2.90
CA VAL A 76 -4.66 19.19 2.90
C VAL A 76 -4.55 18.07 3.93
N PHE A 77 -4.04 16.93 3.49
CA PHE A 77 -3.83 15.75 4.33
C PHE A 77 -2.35 15.60 4.62
N THR A 78 -1.99 15.21 5.84
CA THR A 78 -0.59 14.90 6.13
C THR A 78 -0.18 13.61 5.45
N ILE A 79 0.84 13.69 4.59
CA ILE A 79 1.27 12.60 3.72
C ILE A 79 2.37 11.74 4.33
N ASN A 80 2.86 12.10 5.53
CA ASN A 80 3.90 11.38 6.27
C ASN A 80 5.07 11.01 5.34
N SER A 81 5.46 9.74 5.34
CA SER A 81 6.59 9.21 4.59
C SER A 81 6.53 9.31 3.09
N ILE A 82 5.41 9.75 2.49
CA ILE A 82 5.41 10.18 1.09
C ILE A 82 6.39 11.34 0.88
N THR A 83 6.71 12.14 1.89
CA THR A 83 7.79 13.14 1.83
C THR A 83 9.13 12.57 1.35
N LYS A 84 9.42 11.30 1.63
CA LYS A 84 10.64 10.62 1.17
C LYS A 84 10.73 10.53 -0.36
N ALA A 85 9.60 10.45 -1.04
CA ALA A 85 9.55 10.49 -2.51
C ALA A 85 10.04 11.83 -3.08
N PHE A 86 9.68 12.95 -2.43
CA PHE A 86 10.17 14.29 -2.80
C PHE A 86 11.67 14.45 -2.52
N VAL A 87 12.16 13.88 -1.42
CA VAL A 87 13.61 13.83 -1.12
C VAL A 87 14.36 13.01 -2.17
N GLY A 88 13.82 11.87 -2.60
CA GLY A 88 14.38 11.07 -3.69
C GLY A 88 14.50 11.86 -5.00
N VAL A 89 13.46 12.63 -5.35
CA VAL A 89 13.50 13.52 -6.51
C VAL A 89 14.57 14.60 -6.34
N ALA A 90 14.68 15.23 -5.17
CA ALA A 90 15.70 16.26 -4.91
C ALA A 90 17.13 15.73 -5.06
N ILE A 91 17.42 14.53 -4.53
CA ILE A 91 18.73 13.89 -4.66
C ILE A 91 19.06 13.58 -6.12
N LEU A 92 18.07 13.09 -6.88
CA LEU A 92 18.26 12.83 -8.31
C LEU A 92 18.41 14.11 -9.13
N GLN A 93 17.72 15.20 -8.77
CA GLN A 93 17.92 16.51 -9.39
C GLN A 93 19.36 17.01 -9.17
N LEU A 94 19.92 16.86 -7.97
CA LEU A 94 21.33 17.18 -7.70
C LEU A 94 22.28 16.26 -8.48
N ALA A 95 21.93 14.99 -8.68
CA ALA A 95 22.70 14.07 -9.52
C ALA A 95 22.64 14.46 -11.01
N GLU A 96 21.51 14.97 -11.51
CA GLU A 96 21.41 15.54 -12.86
C GLU A 96 22.28 16.76 -13.05
N GLN A 97 22.39 17.61 -12.02
CA GLN A 97 23.26 18.78 -12.01
C GLN A 97 24.75 18.42 -11.91
N GLY A 98 25.11 17.14 -11.83
CA GLY A 98 26.48 16.68 -11.65
C GLY A 98 27.06 16.95 -10.27
N LYS A 99 26.22 17.33 -9.29
CA LYS A 99 26.66 17.68 -7.93
C LYS A 99 26.86 16.47 -7.03
N LEU A 100 26.24 15.33 -7.35
CA LEU A 100 26.42 14.08 -6.61
C LEU A 100 26.33 12.84 -7.51
N HIS A 101 26.88 11.74 -7.01
CA HIS A 101 26.73 10.41 -7.57
C HIS A 101 26.09 9.48 -6.53
N LEU A 102 25.09 8.70 -6.94
CA LEU A 102 24.37 7.82 -6.01
C LEU A 102 25.26 6.75 -5.39
N SER A 103 26.27 6.27 -6.13
CA SER A 103 27.24 5.28 -5.67
C SER A 103 28.39 5.86 -4.85
N ALA A 104 28.49 7.20 -4.72
CA ALA A 104 29.56 7.80 -3.95
C ALA A 104 29.32 7.60 -2.44
N PRO A 105 30.40 7.43 -1.66
CA PRO A 105 30.33 7.43 -0.20
C PRO A 105 29.78 8.77 0.31
N ILE A 106 28.96 8.74 1.36
CA ILE A 106 28.34 9.94 1.95
C ILE A 106 29.38 10.89 2.56
N SER A 107 30.57 10.39 2.92
CA SER A 107 31.70 11.21 3.36
C SER A 107 32.28 12.10 2.27
N THR A 108 31.87 11.91 1.01
CA THR A 108 32.21 12.84 -0.08
C THR A 108 31.47 14.17 0.06
N TYR A 109 30.31 14.17 0.73
CA TYR A 109 29.38 15.30 0.79
C TYR A 109 29.17 15.83 2.22
N LEU A 110 29.47 15.02 3.23
CA LEU A 110 29.25 15.34 4.63
C LEU A 110 30.51 15.11 5.45
N ASP A 111 30.86 16.11 6.26
CA ASP A 111 31.96 16.05 7.21
C ASP A 111 31.54 15.48 8.57
N SER A 112 32.53 15.14 9.41
CA SER A 112 32.35 14.73 10.81
C SER A 112 31.44 13.50 11.03
N LEU A 113 31.37 12.61 10.05
CA LEU A 113 30.67 11.33 10.18
C LEU A 113 31.48 10.33 11.04
N PRO A 114 30.82 9.47 11.84
CA PRO A 114 31.45 8.29 12.42
C PRO A 114 32.16 7.47 11.35
N GLU A 115 33.33 6.91 11.67
CA GLU A 115 34.17 6.18 10.72
C GLU A 115 33.38 5.08 9.99
N ALA A 116 32.58 4.31 10.73
CA ALA A 116 31.78 3.22 10.21
C ALA A 116 30.71 3.64 9.19
N TRP A 117 30.34 4.93 9.15
CA TRP A 117 29.30 5.45 8.24
C TRP A 117 29.89 5.98 6.94
N ARG A 118 31.19 6.30 6.91
CA ARG A 118 31.83 7.05 5.81
C ARG A 118 31.66 6.38 4.46
N SER A 119 31.76 5.05 4.42
CA SER A 119 31.65 4.24 3.19
C SER A 119 30.21 3.96 2.73
N VAL A 120 29.19 4.27 3.56
CA VAL A 120 27.79 4.15 3.15
C VAL A 120 27.55 5.04 1.95
N THR A 121 26.87 4.54 0.93
CA THR A 121 26.59 5.29 -0.30
C THR A 121 25.29 6.07 -0.20
N VAL A 122 25.14 7.13 -1.01
CA VAL A 122 23.87 7.88 -1.11
C VAL A 122 22.71 6.96 -1.51
N GLN A 123 22.96 6.01 -2.41
CA GLN A 123 21.97 5.00 -2.81
C GLN A 123 21.50 4.16 -1.62
N GLN A 124 22.42 3.74 -0.74
CA GLN A 124 22.07 2.94 0.44
C GLN A 124 21.27 3.73 1.49
N LEU A 125 21.48 5.04 1.60
CA LEU A 125 20.61 5.91 2.40
C LEU A 125 19.21 5.96 1.80
N LEU A 126 19.10 6.23 0.48
CA LEU A 126 17.83 6.31 -0.24
C LEU A 126 16.99 5.04 -0.09
N SER A 127 17.64 3.87 -0.19
CA SER A 127 16.98 2.57 -0.22
C SER A 127 16.86 1.86 1.13
N HIS A 128 17.25 2.49 2.24
CA HIS A 128 17.21 1.88 3.58
C HIS A 128 18.04 0.61 3.71
N THR A 129 19.21 0.59 3.08
CA THR A 129 20.15 -0.53 3.11
C THR A 129 21.51 -0.11 3.67
N SER A 130 21.54 0.94 4.51
CA SER A 130 22.77 1.53 5.05
C SER A 130 23.36 0.74 6.22
N GLY A 131 22.54 0.12 7.06
CA GLY A 131 22.96 -0.48 8.33
C GLY A 131 23.21 0.54 9.45
N ILE A 132 23.01 1.84 9.19
CA ILE A 132 23.13 2.91 10.19
C ILE A 132 22.03 2.74 11.25
N PRO A 133 22.33 2.94 12.55
CA PRO A 133 21.33 2.90 13.61
C PRO A 133 20.29 4.01 13.49
N ASP A 134 19.07 3.76 13.94
CA ASP A 134 17.99 4.75 13.85
C ASP A 134 18.03 5.75 15.02
N ILE A 135 17.76 7.01 14.69
CA ILE A 135 17.64 8.13 15.63
C ILE A 135 16.23 8.20 16.24
N VAL A 136 15.31 7.42 15.70
CA VAL A 136 13.93 7.24 16.17
C VAL A 136 13.76 5.79 16.64
N ASP A 137 13.11 5.62 17.79
CA ASP A 137 12.54 4.35 18.21
C ASP A 137 11.25 4.12 17.40
N GLU A 138 11.25 3.12 16.52
CA GLU A 138 10.10 2.87 15.65
C GLU A 138 8.86 2.35 16.39
N GLU A 139 9.04 1.60 17.48
CA GLU A 139 7.93 1.03 18.25
C GLU A 139 7.17 2.15 18.98
N GLU A 140 7.93 3.06 19.58
CA GLU A 140 7.38 4.18 20.35
C GLU A 140 7.12 5.43 19.49
N ALA A 141 7.62 5.44 18.24
CA ALA A 141 7.56 6.57 17.30
C ALA A 141 8.11 7.88 17.88
N VAL A 142 9.18 7.79 18.70
CA VAL A 142 9.83 8.92 19.37
C VAL A 142 11.33 8.93 19.14
N LEU A 143 11.97 10.05 19.41
CA LEU A 143 13.43 10.15 19.43
C LEU A 143 14.04 9.19 20.47
N ILE A 144 15.19 8.58 20.16
CA ILE A 144 15.88 7.65 21.08
C ILE A 144 16.49 8.31 22.33
N ALA A 145 16.32 9.62 22.47
CA ALA A 145 16.78 10.46 23.58
C ALA A 145 15.90 11.74 23.64
N PRO A 146 15.99 12.55 24.72
CA PRO A 146 15.03 13.63 24.98
C PRO A 146 15.02 14.79 23.97
N SER A 147 16.05 14.92 23.14
CA SER A 147 16.15 15.99 22.14
C SER A 147 16.83 15.47 20.88
N LEU A 148 16.62 16.16 19.74
CA LEU A 148 17.28 15.82 18.48
C LEU A 148 18.80 15.79 18.63
N GLU A 149 19.37 16.76 19.37
CA GLU A 149 20.81 16.81 19.63
C GLU A 149 21.29 15.62 20.45
N ALA A 150 20.60 15.30 21.55
CA ALA A 150 20.95 14.15 22.38
C ALA A 150 20.82 12.83 21.59
N SER A 151 19.78 12.70 20.76
CA SER A 151 19.61 11.53 19.90
C SER A 151 20.68 11.46 18.84
N TRP A 152 21.08 12.59 18.25
CA TRP A 152 22.18 12.66 17.29
C TRP A 152 23.52 12.26 17.92
N GLN A 153 23.80 12.66 19.16
CA GLN A 153 25.01 12.21 19.85
C GLN A 153 24.95 10.71 20.17
N LYS A 154 23.79 10.21 20.64
CA LYS A 154 23.60 8.79 20.96
C LYS A 154 23.72 7.90 19.73
N VAL A 155 23.04 8.22 18.63
CA VAL A 155 23.04 7.38 17.43
C VAL A 155 24.43 7.25 16.81
N ARG A 156 25.28 8.29 16.93
CA ARG A 156 26.67 8.29 16.43
C ARG A 156 27.61 7.36 17.19
N THR A 157 27.28 6.96 18.42
CA THR A 157 28.10 6.06 19.24
C THR A 157 27.60 4.61 19.19
N MET A 158 26.43 4.38 18.59
CA MET A 158 25.87 3.04 18.40
C MET A 158 26.63 2.28 17.28
N PRO A 159 26.77 0.96 17.40
CA PRO A 159 27.32 0.15 16.33
C PRO A 159 26.42 0.19 15.08
N MET A 160 27.02 -0.10 13.92
CA MET A 160 26.23 -0.45 12.74
C MET A 160 25.42 -1.70 13.05
N ASP A 161 24.15 -1.71 12.69
CA ASP A 161 23.28 -2.86 12.97
C ASP A 161 23.47 -4.00 11.97
N PHE A 162 23.93 -3.68 10.77
CA PHE A 162 24.36 -4.65 9.77
C PHE A 162 25.31 -4.03 8.77
N VAL A 163 25.98 -4.87 7.98
CA VAL A 163 26.87 -4.44 6.89
C VAL A 163 26.04 -3.75 5.79
N PRO A 164 26.44 -2.57 5.27
CA PRO A 164 25.72 -1.89 4.19
C PRO A 164 25.39 -2.83 3.01
N GLY A 165 24.15 -2.80 2.54
CA GLY A 165 23.61 -3.65 1.48
C GLY A 165 23.17 -5.05 1.91
N ALA A 166 23.45 -5.49 3.14
CA ALA A 166 23.09 -6.83 3.58
C ALA A 166 21.58 -7.03 3.80
N GLN A 167 20.89 -6.00 4.31
CA GLN A 167 19.48 -6.05 4.68
C GLN A 167 18.76 -4.75 4.28
N PHE A 168 17.43 -4.84 4.16
CA PHE A 168 16.55 -3.68 4.16
C PHE A 168 16.06 -3.45 5.58
N ARG A 169 16.23 -2.23 6.09
CA ARG A 169 15.62 -1.80 7.34
C ARG A 169 15.34 -0.31 7.30
N TYR A 170 14.05 0.01 7.35
CA TYR A 170 13.55 1.38 7.33
C TYR A 170 14.21 2.21 8.44
N ASN A 171 14.67 3.41 8.10
CA ASN A 171 15.54 4.17 8.99
C ASN A 171 15.43 5.68 8.77
N GLN A 172 15.20 6.44 9.86
CA GLN A 172 15.04 7.89 9.77
C GLN A 172 16.37 8.64 9.73
N THR A 173 17.44 8.11 10.35
CA THR A 173 18.80 8.66 10.24
C THR A 173 19.24 8.80 8.78
N ASN A 174 18.86 7.85 7.91
CA ASN A 174 19.15 7.91 6.48
C ASN A 174 18.59 9.17 5.83
N TYR A 175 17.32 9.50 6.09
CA TYR A 175 16.66 10.65 5.47
C TYR A 175 17.06 11.98 6.12
N LEU A 176 17.47 11.97 7.39
CA LEU A 176 18.15 13.11 8.01
C LEU A 176 19.46 13.42 7.26
N LEU A 177 20.28 12.40 7.00
CA LEU A 177 21.54 12.55 6.27
C LEU A 177 21.31 13.01 4.82
N LEU A 178 20.30 12.48 4.12
CA LEU A 178 19.93 12.96 2.79
C LEU A 178 19.49 14.43 2.79
N GLY A 179 18.77 14.88 3.83
CA GLY A 179 18.46 16.29 4.04
C GLY A 179 19.73 17.15 4.11
N ARG A 180 20.71 16.74 4.93
CA ARG A 180 21.99 17.44 5.02
C ARG A 180 22.76 17.46 3.70
N ILE A 181 22.71 16.38 2.92
CA ILE A 181 23.33 16.36 1.58
C ILE A 181 22.66 17.39 0.65
N ILE A 182 21.33 17.48 0.67
CA ILE A 182 20.60 18.49 -0.09
C ILE A 182 21.02 19.89 0.36
N ASP A 183 21.07 20.13 1.68
CA ASP A 183 21.47 21.41 2.26
C ASP A 183 22.86 21.83 1.77
N THR A 184 23.84 20.95 1.95
CA THR A 184 25.24 21.19 1.58
C THR A 184 25.41 21.46 0.09
N LEU A 185 24.80 20.65 -0.79
CA LEU A 185 25.06 20.72 -2.23
C LEU A 185 24.20 21.76 -2.97
N SER A 186 23.06 22.12 -2.40
CA SER A 186 22.20 23.17 -2.96
C SER A 186 22.54 24.57 -2.43
N GLY A 187 23.09 24.67 -1.21
CA GLY A 187 23.24 25.93 -0.49
C GLY A 187 21.92 26.49 0.05
N MET A 188 20.85 25.70 0.03
CA MET A 188 19.52 26.04 0.52
C MET A 188 19.05 24.95 1.49
N SER A 189 18.18 25.24 2.45
CA SER A 189 17.56 24.15 3.20
C SER A 189 16.77 23.22 2.27
N PHE A 190 16.68 21.93 2.61
CA PHE A 190 15.97 20.96 1.79
C PHE A 190 14.50 21.35 1.61
N GLN A 191 13.87 22.00 2.60
CA GLN A 191 12.52 22.53 2.46
C GLN A 191 12.46 23.59 1.34
N ALA A 192 13.40 24.54 1.33
CA ALA A 192 13.46 25.57 0.29
C ALA A 192 13.78 24.97 -1.07
N PHE A 193 14.71 24.01 -1.14
CA PHE A 193 15.06 23.32 -2.37
C PHE A 193 13.87 22.56 -2.96
N ILE A 194 13.18 21.73 -2.17
CA ILE A 194 11.99 20.99 -2.64
C ILE A 194 10.87 21.96 -3.03
N THR A 195 10.64 23.01 -2.24
CA THR A 195 9.63 24.03 -2.55
C THR A 195 9.87 24.66 -3.91
N LYS A 196 11.09 25.16 -4.14
CA LYS A 196 11.47 25.84 -5.39
C LYS A 196 11.57 24.88 -6.58
N GLU A 197 12.27 23.76 -6.42
CA GLU A 197 12.65 22.87 -7.52
C GLU A 197 11.58 21.81 -7.85
N GLN A 198 10.51 21.73 -7.06
CA GLN A 198 9.41 20.80 -7.31
C GLN A 198 8.05 21.48 -7.15
N LEU A 199 7.72 22.01 -5.97
CA LEU A 199 6.35 22.44 -5.66
C LEU A 199 5.90 23.68 -6.44
N GLU A 200 6.73 24.72 -6.47
CA GLU A 200 6.44 25.96 -7.20
C GLU A 200 6.47 25.72 -8.71
N LYS A 201 7.44 24.93 -9.20
CA LYS A 201 7.55 24.57 -10.62
C LYS A 201 6.32 23.88 -11.17
N VAL A 202 5.64 23.06 -10.37
CA VAL A 202 4.45 22.28 -10.80
C VAL A 202 3.14 22.88 -10.29
N GLY A 203 3.20 24.04 -9.63
CA GLY A 203 2.02 24.77 -9.16
C GLY A 203 1.26 24.06 -8.04
N MET A 204 1.91 23.76 -6.91
CA MET A 204 1.30 23.15 -5.72
C MET A 204 1.11 24.15 -4.55
N PRO A 205 0.31 25.22 -4.70
CA PRO A 205 0.22 26.30 -3.71
C PRO A 205 -0.31 25.86 -2.33
N TYR A 206 -1.18 24.84 -2.25
CA TYR A 206 -1.68 24.33 -0.97
C TYR A 206 -0.58 23.57 -0.22
N THR A 207 0.19 22.75 -0.93
CA THR A 207 1.37 22.05 -0.37
C THR A 207 2.45 23.05 0.05
N VAL A 208 2.74 24.08 -0.78
CA VAL A 208 3.68 25.16 -0.43
C VAL A 208 3.25 25.87 0.85
N ARG A 209 1.97 26.26 0.95
CA ARG A 209 1.43 26.95 2.13
C ARG A 209 1.41 26.06 3.37
N ALA A 210 1.14 24.77 3.22
CA ALA A 210 1.17 23.80 4.33
C ALA A 210 2.59 23.57 4.85
N GLY A 211 3.60 23.70 3.98
CA GLY A 211 5.01 23.60 4.33
C GLY A 211 5.38 22.23 4.91
N PHE A 212 6.36 22.26 5.82
CA PHE A 212 6.87 21.08 6.51
C PHE A 212 6.63 21.22 8.02
N GLY A 213 6.02 20.23 8.66
CA GLY A 213 5.69 20.25 10.10
C GLY A 213 4.22 20.49 10.41
N ALA A 214 3.34 19.72 9.74
CA ALA A 214 1.90 19.93 9.71
C ALA A 214 1.18 20.07 11.07
N THR A 215 1.75 19.50 12.13
CA THR A 215 1.13 19.47 13.47
C THR A 215 1.51 20.62 14.38
N MET A 216 2.51 21.44 14.01
CA MET A 216 2.91 22.62 14.78
C MET A 216 2.50 23.94 14.10
N ALA A 217 2.22 23.91 12.80
CA ALA A 217 1.81 25.08 12.04
C ALA A 217 0.29 25.25 12.00
N VAL A 218 -0.17 26.50 11.90
CA VAL A 218 -1.58 26.81 11.64
C VAL A 218 -1.82 26.73 10.13
N ILE A 219 -2.37 25.60 9.67
CA ILE A 219 -2.55 25.32 8.24
C ILE A 219 -4.03 25.42 7.88
N PRO A 220 -4.43 26.37 7.02
CA PRO A 220 -5.79 26.45 6.52
C PRO A 220 -6.21 25.16 5.81
N HIS A 221 -7.41 24.66 6.12
CA HIS A 221 -7.98 23.44 5.55
C HIS A 221 -7.21 22.15 5.86
N ALA A 222 -6.40 22.11 6.93
CA ALA A 222 -5.78 20.86 7.37
C ALA A 222 -6.84 19.85 7.83
N ALA A 223 -6.75 18.62 7.33
CA ALA A 223 -7.54 17.51 7.85
C ALA A 223 -7.03 17.09 9.23
N GLN A 224 -7.94 16.94 10.20
CA GLN A 224 -7.61 16.40 11.51
C GLN A 224 -7.26 14.92 11.38
N GLY A 225 -6.10 14.51 11.89
CA GLY A 225 -5.69 13.11 11.92
C GLY A 225 -6.41 12.31 13.00
N TYR A 226 -6.83 11.09 12.67
CA TYR A 226 -7.49 10.16 13.56
C TYR A 226 -6.81 8.78 13.60
N THR A 227 -7.07 8.04 14.66
CA THR A 227 -6.76 6.61 14.79
C THR A 227 -7.77 5.94 15.73
N TYR A 228 -7.93 4.62 15.65
CA TYR A 228 -8.76 3.87 16.59
C TYR A 228 -7.92 3.37 17.78
N ARG A 229 -8.28 3.80 19.00
CA ARG A 229 -7.69 3.30 20.25
C ARG A 229 -8.75 2.52 21.00
N ARG A 230 -8.54 1.21 21.21
CA ARG A 230 -9.51 0.30 21.85
C ARG A 230 -10.92 0.39 21.22
N GLY A 231 -10.98 0.49 19.89
CA GLY A 231 -12.23 0.59 19.12
C GLY A 231 -12.87 1.98 19.08
N VAL A 232 -12.29 2.99 19.75
CA VAL A 232 -12.80 4.37 19.79
C VAL A 232 -11.98 5.28 18.88
N LEU A 233 -12.67 6.04 18.02
CA LEU A 233 -12.03 7.04 17.16
C LEU A 233 -11.42 8.14 18.04
N SER A 234 -10.11 8.36 17.91
CA SER A 234 -9.34 9.26 18.73
C SER A 234 -8.51 10.21 17.85
N ASN A 235 -8.29 11.43 18.32
CA ASN A 235 -7.35 12.33 17.67
C ASN A 235 -5.94 11.74 17.67
N MET A 236 -5.24 11.97 16.57
CA MET A 236 -3.85 11.60 16.39
C MET A 236 -2.99 12.85 16.21
N PHE A 237 -1.94 12.93 17.01
CA PHE A 237 -0.92 13.96 16.92
C PHE A 237 0.44 13.28 16.83
N PHE A 238 1.29 13.75 15.92
CA PHE A 238 2.68 13.32 15.80
C PHE A 238 3.48 14.54 15.34
N ALA A 239 4.67 14.74 15.87
CA ALA A 239 5.52 15.87 15.52
C ALA A 239 6.90 15.34 15.13
N PHE A 240 7.36 15.78 13.95
CA PHE A 240 8.73 15.52 13.52
C PHE A 240 9.57 16.78 13.76
N PRO A 241 10.71 16.68 14.48
CA PRO A 241 11.69 17.75 14.54
C PRO A 241 12.07 18.21 13.13
N ALA A 242 12.41 19.50 12.96
CA ALA A 242 12.66 20.08 11.64
C ALA A 242 13.66 19.27 10.78
N ALA A 243 14.75 18.76 11.38
CA ALA A 243 15.75 17.95 10.68
C ALA A 243 15.25 16.55 10.25
N LEU A 244 14.16 16.05 10.83
CA LEU A 244 13.51 14.79 10.48
C LEU A 244 12.30 14.99 9.56
N GLN A 245 11.99 16.23 9.17
CA GLN A 245 10.88 16.47 8.24
C GLN A 245 11.15 15.94 6.83
N THR A 246 12.40 15.64 6.46
CA THR A 246 12.73 14.84 5.27
C THR A 246 12.10 13.44 5.29
N ALA A 247 11.84 12.91 6.48
CA ALA A 247 11.24 11.60 6.65
C ALA A 247 9.71 11.63 6.61
N ALA A 248 9.05 12.69 7.08
CA ALA A 248 7.58 12.74 7.20
C ALA A 248 6.98 14.14 7.48
N GLY A 249 7.45 15.19 6.80
CA GLY A 249 7.09 16.58 7.12
C GLY A 249 5.90 17.18 6.39
N MET A 250 5.52 16.68 5.21
CA MET A 250 4.65 17.42 4.28
C MET A 250 3.16 17.13 4.46
N SER A 251 2.32 18.05 4.00
CA SER A 251 0.90 17.83 3.72
C SER A 251 0.57 18.28 2.31
N ALA A 252 -0.38 17.62 1.66
CA ALA A 252 -0.76 17.91 0.28
C ALA A 252 -2.23 17.59 0.04
N THR A 253 -2.75 18.03 -1.11
CA THR A 253 -4.03 17.55 -1.65
C THR A 253 -3.77 16.40 -2.64
N ALA A 254 -4.78 15.55 -2.88
CA ALA A 254 -4.63 14.48 -3.88
C ALA A 254 -4.43 15.03 -5.31
N GLU A 255 -5.04 16.17 -5.62
CA GLU A 255 -4.94 16.83 -6.93
C GLU A 255 -3.53 17.41 -7.17
N GLU A 256 -2.91 18.02 -6.16
CA GLU A 256 -1.53 18.51 -6.28
C GLU A 256 -0.52 17.35 -6.39
N LEU A 257 -0.73 16.25 -5.67
CA LEU A 257 0.10 15.05 -5.86
C LEU A 257 -0.08 14.44 -7.26
N ALA A 258 -1.30 14.44 -7.80
CA ALA A 258 -1.54 14.04 -9.18
C ALA A 258 -0.79 14.92 -10.18
N ALA A 259 -0.80 16.25 -9.97
CA ALA A 259 -0.04 17.20 -10.78
C ALA A 259 1.48 16.92 -10.70
N TRP A 260 2.00 16.68 -9.51
CA TRP A 260 3.42 16.33 -9.30
C TRP A 260 3.80 15.01 -9.99
N VAL A 261 2.96 13.98 -9.89
CA VAL A 261 3.18 12.70 -10.61
C VAL A 261 3.17 12.90 -12.12
N MET A 262 2.20 13.65 -12.65
CA MET A 262 2.16 13.98 -14.08
C MET A 262 3.41 14.75 -14.53
N ALA A 263 3.92 15.66 -13.70
CA ALA A 263 5.13 16.42 -13.99
C ALA A 263 6.39 15.53 -14.01
N LEU A 264 6.49 14.55 -13.11
CA LEU A 264 7.55 13.54 -13.14
C LEU A 264 7.51 12.74 -14.46
N GLN A 265 6.34 12.19 -14.80
CA GLN A 265 6.16 11.35 -15.98
C GLN A 265 6.38 12.10 -17.30
N LYS A 266 6.10 13.41 -17.34
CA LYS A 266 6.30 14.28 -18.51
C LYS A 266 7.70 14.89 -18.61
N GLY A 267 8.63 14.52 -17.72
CA GLY A 267 9.99 15.07 -17.72
C GLY A 267 10.06 16.58 -17.41
N GLN A 268 9.12 17.10 -16.60
CA GLN A 268 9.18 18.50 -16.15
C GLN A 268 10.12 18.69 -14.96
N LEU A 269 10.31 17.65 -14.15
CA LEU A 269 11.19 17.67 -12.97
C LEU A 269 12.56 17.03 -13.21
N PHE A 270 12.70 16.23 -14.26
CA PHE A 270 13.94 15.63 -14.73
C PHE A 270 14.14 15.90 -16.21
N THR A 271 15.38 16.20 -16.58
CA THR A 271 15.77 16.37 -17.98
C THR A 271 16.11 15.06 -18.67
N ARG A 272 16.42 14.00 -17.90
CA ARG A 272 16.81 12.69 -18.42
C ARG A 272 15.86 11.59 -17.96
N GLN A 273 15.40 10.77 -18.90
CA GLN A 273 14.57 9.59 -18.61
C GLN A 273 15.24 8.63 -17.61
N ALA A 274 16.57 8.49 -17.68
CA ALA A 274 17.33 7.64 -16.76
C ALA A 274 17.15 8.03 -15.28
N SER A 275 16.90 9.30 -14.98
CA SER A 275 16.62 9.75 -13.60
C SER A 275 15.24 9.30 -13.14
N LEU A 276 14.24 9.38 -14.02
CA LEU A 276 12.91 8.84 -13.74
C LEU A 276 12.95 7.31 -13.55
N ASP A 277 13.67 6.60 -14.41
CA ASP A 277 13.84 5.15 -14.30
C ASP A 277 14.55 4.78 -12.99
N SER A 278 15.55 5.57 -12.57
CA SER A 278 16.27 5.36 -11.31
C SER A 278 15.39 5.63 -10.08
N LEU A 279 14.38 6.50 -10.17
CA LEU A 279 13.49 6.83 -9.05
C LEU A 279 12.72 5.59 -8.57
N TRP A 280 12.31 4.73 -9.50
CA TRP A 280 11.46 3.56 -9.25
C TRP A 280 12.21 2.23 -9.32
N LYS A 281 13.50 2.24 -9.67
CA LYS A 281 14.32 1.03 -9.70
C LYS A 281 14.61 0.56 -8.27
N PRO A 282 14.15 -0.64 -7.86
CA PRO A 282 14.48 -1.17 -6.54
C PRO A 282 15.98 -1.36 -6.37
N ALA A 283 16.47 -1.07 -5.17
CA ALA A 283 17.82 -1.46 -4.78
C ALA A 283 17.91 -2.99 -4.60
N LEU A 284 19.04 -3.54 -5.02
CA LEU A 284 19.39 -4.93 -4.74
C LEU A 284 20.24 -4.99 -3.48
N LEU A 285 19.93 -5.95 -2.61
CA LEU A 285 20.79 -6.35 -1.51
C LEU A 285 22.03 -7.06 -2.07
N ASN A 286 23.03 -7.27 -1.22
CA ASN A 286 24.27 -8.00 -1.56
C ASN A 286 24.00 -9.44 -2.08
N THR A 287 22.81 -9.97 -1.80
CA THR A 287 22.33 -11.28 -2.28
C THR A 287 21.73 -11.24 -3.70
N GLY A 288 21.61 -10.06 -4.32
CA GLY A 288 20.91 -9.86 -5.59
C GLY A 288 19.39 -9.82 -5.49
N LYS A 289 18.81 -9.92 -4.28
CA LYS A 289 17.37 -9.84 -4.03
C LYS A 289 16.96 -8.43 -3.58
N THR A 290 15.66 -8.11 -3.67
CA THR A 290 15.10 -6.89 -3.09
C THR A 290 14.69 -7.10 -1.63
N GLY A 291 14.63 -6.02 -0.86
CA GLY A 291 14.04 -5.99 0.48
C GLY A 291 13.01 -4.87 0.59
N GLY A 292 11.95 -5.09 1.37
CA GLY A 292 10.85 -4.16 1.54
C GLY A 292 10.00 -4.48 2.77
N PHE A 293 8.86 -3.80 2.91
CA PHE A 293 7.98 -3.89 4.08
C PHE A 293 7.16 -5.17 4.15
N SER A 294 6.81 -5.78 3.02
CA SER A 294 5.90 -6.93 2.99
C SER A 294 6.05 -7.74 1.71
N LYS A 295 5.25 -8.81 1.56
CA LYS A 295 5.13 -9.57 0.31
C LYS A 295 4.66 -8.69 -0.86
N GLN A 296 3.82 -7.69 -0.59
CA GLN A 296 3.30 -6.77 -1.62
C GLN A 296 4.30 -5.64 -1.89
N LEU A 297 4.74 -4.93 -0.85
CA LEU A 297 5.77 -3.89 -0.93
C LEU A 297 7.15 -4.51 -0.70
N ASN A 298 7.61 -5.28 -1.67
CA ASN A 298 8.75 -6.19 -1.55
C ASN A 298 10.09 -5.61 -2.06
N GLY A 299 10.13 -4.31 -2.33
CA GLY A 299 11.34 -3.58 -2.68
C GLY A 299 11.28 -2.13 -2.20
N TYR A 300 12.44 -1.46 -2.24
CA TYR A 300 12.55 -0.02 -1.98
C TYR A 300 13.55 0.63 -2.95
N ALA A 301 13.20 1.77 -3.51
CA ALA A 301 13.94 2.55 -4.50
C ALA A 301 14.35 3.91 -3.92
N ALA A 302 14.43 4.97 -4.72
CA ALA A 302 14.84 6.29 -4.24
C ALA A 302 13.68 7.05 -3.55
N GLY A 303 13.32 6.65 -2.34
CA GLY A 303 12.18 7.23 -1.60
C GLY A 303 10.84 6.55 -1.84
N TRP A 304 10.85 5.44 -2.58
CA TRP A 304 9.65 4.71 -2.99
C TRP A 304 9.73 3.25 -2.57
N PRO A 305 8.82 2.76 -1.73
CA PRO A 305 8.46 1.35 -1.74
C PRO A 305 8.04 0.94 -3.15
N VAL A 306 8.33 -0.29 -3.54
CA VAL A 306 7.95 -0.82 -4.84
C VAL A 306 7.33 -2.20 -4.73
N MET A 307 6.48 -2.52 -5.71
CA MET A 307 5.88 -3.82 -5.92
C MET A 307 6.60 -4.49 -7.09
N THR A 308 7.61 -5.31 -6.78
CA THR A 308 8.30 -6.11 -7.78
C THR A 308 7.47 -7.36 -8.07
N ARG A 309 6.85 -7.36 -9.26
CA ARG A 309 6.05 -8.46 -9.79
C ARG A 309 6.11 -8.44 -11.31
N SER A 310 5.87 -9.60 -11.94
CA SER A 310 5.88 -9.73 -13.40
C SER A 310 4.77 -8.90 -14.06
N GLU A 311 3.57 -8.97 -13.49
CA GLU A 311 2.37 -8.30 -13.97
C GLU A 311 2.18 -6.97 -13.23
N HIS A 312 2.11 -5.87 -13.98
CA HIS A 312 1.80 -4.54 -13.45
C HIS A 312 2.67 -4.12 -12.25
N PRO A 313 4.02 -4.12 -12.39
CA PRO A 313 4.92 -3.62 -11.35
C PRO A 313 4.60 -2.15 -11.05
N ALA A 314 4.78 -1.76 -9.79
CA ALA A 314 4.39 -0.43 -9.33
C ALA A 314 5.39 0.18 -8.36
N ALA A 315 5.44 1.52 -8.34
CA ALA A 315 6.07 2.29 -7.28
C ALA A 315 4.97 2.86 -6.37
N ALA A 316 5.13 2.74 -5.05
CA ALA A 316 4.08 3.02 -4.07
C ALA A 316 4.63 3.85 -2.92
N ALA A 317 4.59 5.18 -3.04
CA ALA A 317 4.87 6.04 -1.90
C ALA A 317 3.70 5.94 -0.91
N VAL A 318 3.97 5.42 0.29
CA VAL A 318 2.97 5.23 1.34
C VAL A 318 3.38 5.99 2.60
N GLY A 319 2.39 6.42 3.39
CA GLY A 319 2.64 7.25 4.56
C GLY A 319 1.66 7.01 5.71
N GLY A 320 2.20 6.60 6.87
CA GLY A 320 1.49 6.53 8.15
C GLY A 320 0.22 5.67 8.14
N GLY A 321 0.18 4.64 7.29
CA GLY A 321 -0.99 3.77 7.12
C GLY A 321 -2.28 4.51 6.77
N ARG A 322 -2.18 5.67 6.11
CA ARG A 322 -3.35 6.53 5.78
C ARG A 322 -3.30 7.19 4.41
N SER A 323 -2.12 7.26 3.79
CA SER A 323 -1.94 7.92 2.50
C SER A 323 -1.09 7.04 1.57
N ALA A 324 -1.47 6.98 0.30
CA ALA A 324 -0.71 6.27 -0.72
C ALA A 324 -0.79 6.97 -2.09
N VAL A 325 0.33 6.96 -2.80
CA VAL A 325 0.49 7.31 -4.21
C VAL A 325 1.10 6.10 -4.90
N ILE A 326 0.32 5.40 -5.73
CA ILE A 326 0.79 4.24 -6.47
C ILE A 326 0.82 4.56 -7.96
N ILE A 327 1.98 4.35 -8.57
CA ILE A 327 2.24 4.57 -9.99
C ILE A 327 2.50 3.20 -10.61
N TYR A 328 1.84 2.92 -11.74
CA TYR A 328 1.99 1.73 -12.57
C TYR A 328 2.64 2.15 -13.90
N PRO A 329 3.98 2.20 -13.99
CA PRO A 329 4.66 2.79 -15.15
C PRO A 329 4.37 2.07 -16.47
N LYS A 330 4.15 0.74 -16.42
CA LYS A 330 3.81 -0.05 -17.63
C LYS A 330 2.39 0.21 -18.13
N ASP A 331 1.54 0.80 -17.31
CA ASP A 331 0.11 0.92 -17.55
C ASP A 331 -0.33 2.38 -17.67
N ASP A 332 0.58 3.35 -17.63
CA ASP A 332 0.30 4.79 -17.65
C ASP A 332 -0.80 5.20 -16.65
N LEU A 333 -0.80 4.59 -15.47
CA LEU A 333 -1.79 4.80 -14.42
C LEU A 333 -1.09 5.26 -13.13
N ALA A 334 -1.65 6.26 -12.46
CA ALA A 334 -1.32 6.56 -11.08
C ALA A 334 -2.60 6.82 -10.28
N ILE A 335 -2.63 6.33 -9.05
CA ILE A 335 -3.77 6.46 -8.15
C ILE A 335 -3.26 7.03 -6.82
N ILE A 336 -3.88 8.12 -6.40
CA ILE A 336 -3.58 8.83 -5.17
C ILE A 336 -4.79 8.73 -4.27
N VAL A 337 -4.59 8.19 -3.07
CA VAL A 337 -5.62 8.13 -2.03
C VAL A 337 -5.03 8.68 -0.74
N LEU A 338 -5.61 9.78 -0.26
CA LEU A 338 -5.23 10.41 1.00
C LEU A 338 -6.38 10.28 1.98
N THR A 339 -6.12 9.78 3.18
CA THR A 339 -7.13 9.64 4.23
C THR A 339 -6.65 10.28 5.52
N ASN A 340 -7.59 10.66 6.38
CA ASN A 340 -7.27 11.19 7.70
C ASN A 340 -7.28 10.12 8.81
N LEU A 341 -7.23 8.83 8.47
CA LEU A 341 -7.24 7.72 9.44
C LEU A 341 -5.97 6.88 9.35
N MET A 342 -5.12 6.92 10.40
CA MET A 342 -4.07 5.92 10.57
C MET A 342 -4.68 4.54 10.79
N GLY A 343 -4.38 3.61 9.88
CA GLY A 343 -5.03 2.30 9.76
C GLY A 343 -6.02 2.21 8.59
N GLY A 344 -6.26 3.32 7.86
CA GLY A 344 -7.02 3.29 6.61
C GLY A 344 -6.34 2.46 5.52
N SER A 345 -5.01 2.43 5.53
CA SER A 345 -4.15 1.60 4.66
C SER A 345 -4.57 1.57 3.18
N PRO A 346 -4.62 2.73 2.51
CA PRO A 346 -5.01 2.81 1.10
C PRO A 346 -4.18 1.93 0.17
N GLU A 347 -2.91 1.70 0.49
CA GLU A 347 -2.02 0.79 -0.24
C GLU A 347 -2.56 -0.64 -0.38
N SER A 348 -3.45 -1.07 0.52
CA SER A 348 -4.04 -2.40 0.49
C SER A 348 -5.26 -2.54 -0.43
N PHE A 349 -5.84 -1.45 -0.92
CA PHE A 349 -7.01 -1.50 -1.82
C PHE A 349 -6.83 -0.74 -3.15
N ILE A 350 -5.74 0.01 -3.33
CA ILE A 350 -5.49 0.72 -4.59
C ILE A 350 -5.32 -0.24 -5.79
N ASP A 351 -4.76 -1.44 -5.61
CA ASP A 351 -4.70 -2.44 -6.69
C ASP A 351 -6.11 -2.84 -7.19
N GLU A 352 -7.12 -2.85 -6.32
CA GLU A 352 -8.51 -3.09 -6.71
C GLU A 352 -9.09 -1.90 -7.50
N LEU A 353 -8.78 -0.66 -7.10
CA LEU A 353 -9.11 0.55 -7.87
C LEU A 353 -8.46 0.52 -9.26
N ALA A 354 -7.20 0.07 -9.34
CA ALA A 354 -6.51 -0.09 -10.62
C ALA A 354 -7.21 -1.10 -11.54
N GLY A 355 -7.88 -2.11 -10.98
CA GLY A 355 -8.69 -3.09 -11.71
C GLY A 355 -9.87 -2.52 -12.51
N PHE A 356 -10.32 -1.28 -12.22
CA PHE A 356 -11.29 -0.57 -13.05
C PHE A 356 -10.71 -0.10 -14.39
N PHE A 357 -9.38 0.10 -14.45
CA PHE A 357 -8.67 0.58 -15.64
C PHE A 357 -7.83 -0.50 -16.31
N ILE A 358 -7.42 -1.51 -15.54
CA ILE A 358 -6.56 -2.60 -15.99
C ILE A 358 -7.35 -3.90 -15.82
N PRO A 359 -8.02 -4.41 -16.88
CA PRO A 359 -8.88 -5.58 -16.78
C PRO A 359 -8.19 -6.81 -16.17
N GLY A 360 -6.88 -6.98 -16.41
CA GLY A 360 -6.07 -8.06 -15.84
C GLY A 360 -5.82 -7.96 -14.33
N MET A 361 -5.93 -6.76 -13.75
CA MET A 361 -5.73 -6.51 -12.32
C MET A 361 -7.01 -6.71 -11.51
N LYS A 362 -7.58 -7.91 -11.60
CA LYS A 362 -8.77 -8.30 -10.81
C LYS A 362 -8.48 -9.59 -10.07
N GLU A 363 -8.92 -9.68 -8.81
CA GLU A 363 -8.87 -10.91 -8.02
C GLU A 363 -9.54 -12.08 -8.76
N ALA A 364 -10.67 -11.80 -9.43
CA ALA A 364 -11.36 -12.76 -10.28
C ALA A 364 -10.46 -13.36 -11.38
N ASN A 365 -9.48 -12.61 -11.87
CA ASN A 365 -8.51 -13.04 -12.88
C ASN A 365 -7.23 -13.65 -12.27
N GLY A 366 -7.21 -13.86 -10.95
CA GLY A 366 -6.06 -14.39 -10.22
C GLY A 366 -4.93 -13.37 -10.05
N PHE A 367 -5.23 -12.07 -10.14
CA PHE A 367 -4.23 -11.04 -9.86
C PHE A 367 -3.77 -11.11 -8.41
N GLY A 368 -2.45 -10.98 -8.19
CA GLY A 368 -1.82 -11.13 -6.87
C GLY A 368 -1.50 -12.57 -6.46
N LEU A 369 -1.97 -13.57 -7.20
CA LEU A 369 -1.57 -14.97 -7.00
C LEU A 369 -0.18 -15.25 -7.59
N SER A 370 0.53 -16.23 -7.04
CA SER A 370 1.75 -16.75 -7.69
C SER A 370 1.39 -17.38 -9.04
N ALA A 371 2.39 -17.49 -9.93
CA ALA A 371 2.18 -18.09 -11.25
C ALA A 371 1.53 -19.48 -11.16
N SER A 372 1.97 -20.30 -10.19
CA SER A 372 1.38 -21.61 -9.91
C SER A 372 -0.09 -21.51 -9.51
N LEU A 373 -0.43 -20.68 -8.52
CA LEU A 373 -1.82 -20.54 -8.08
C LEU A 373 -2.71 -19.93 -9.16
N LYS A 374 -2.21 -18.96 -9.93
CA LYS A 374 -2.94 -18.36 -11.03
C LYS A 374 -3.25 -19.39 -12.12
N ALA A 375 -2.27 -20.21 -12.51
CA ALA A 375 -2.47 -21.30 -13.47
C ALA A 375 -3.50 -22.32 -12.97
N LEU A 376 -3.40 -22.70 -11.69
CA LEU A 376 -4.37 -23.61 -11.06
C LEU A 376 -5.77 -22.99 -11.00
N LYS A 377 -5.90 -21.72 -10.63
CA LYS A 377 -7.17 -20.98 -10.63
C LYS A 377 -7.81 -20.97 -12.00
N LEU A 378 -7.07 -20.59 -13.04
CA LEU A 378 -7.60 -20.56 -14.40
C LEU A 378 -8.06 -21.95 -14.87
N ALA A 379 -7.34 -23.01 -14.51
CA ALA A 379 -7.75 -24.38 -14.80
C ALA A 379 -9.05 -24.74 -14.03
N LEU A 380 -9.15 -24.39 -12.74
CA LEU A 380 -10.30 -24.73 -11.92
C LEU A 380 -11.55 -23.91 -12.25
N ASP A 381 -11.40 -22.65 -12.61
CA ASP A 381 -12.53 -21.82 -13.08
C ASP A 381 -13.13 -22.40 -14.38
N LYS A 382 -12.32 -23.02 -15.23
CA LYS A 382 -12.76 -23.65 -16.48
C LYS A 382 -13.32 -25.06 -16.29
N GLU A 383 -12.68 -25.86 -15.44
CA GLU A 383 -12.94 -27.30 -15.32
C GLU A 383 -13.82 -27.68 -14.13
N GLY A 384 -13.95 -26.77 -13.16
CA GLY A 384 -14.63 -26.98 -11.88
C GLY A 384 -13.69 -27.50 -10.79
N TYR A 385 -13.93 -27.08 -9.55
CA TYR A 385 -13.06 -27.36 -8.40
C TYR A 385 -12.95 -28.84 -8.04
N LYS A 386 -13.95 -29.67 -8.38
CA LYS A 386 -13.88 -31.14 -8.24
C LYS A 386 -12.72 -31.80 -9.01
N LYS A 387 -12.13 -31.07 -9.96
CA LYS A 387 -10.96 -31.52 -10.73
C LYS A 387 -9.64 -30.94 -10.22
N ALA A 388 -9.59 -30.42 -8.99
CA ALA A 388 -8.39 -29.80 -8.40
C ALA A 388 -7.14 -30.70 -8.49
N ILE A 389 -7.24 -31.95 -8.04
CA ILE A 389 -6.12 -32.91 -8.10
C ILE A 389 -5.71 -33.22 -9.55
N PRO A 390 -6.61 -33.69 -10.45
CA PRO A 390 -6.25 -33.90 -11.85
C PRO A 390 -5.68 -32.68 -12.57
N ALA A 391 -6.22 -31.49 -12.31
CA ALA A 391 -5.74 -30.24 -12.91
C ALA A 391 -4.33 -29.90 -12.43
N ALA A 392 -4.06 -30.03 -11.12
CA ALA A 392 -2.72 -29.83 -10.56
C ALA A 392 -1.71 -30.84 -11.11
N SER A 393 -2.07 -32.13 -11.19
CA SER A 393 -1.20 -33.16 -11.78
C SER A 393 -0.85 -32.89 -13.24
N ARG A 394 -1.82 -32.42 -14.03
CA ARG A 394 -1.57 -32.00 -15.42
C ARG A 394 -0.66 -30.77 -15.49
N LEU A 395 -0.89 -29.78 -14.64
CA LEU A 395 -0.05 -28.57 -14.59
C LEU A 395 1.40 -28.90 -14.19
N GLN A 396 1.62 -29.82 -13.25
CA GLN A 396 2.94 -30.34 -12.91
C GLN A 396 3.66 -30.99 -14.10
N GLN A 397 2.92 -31.62 -15.02
CA GLN A 397 3.49 -32.23 -16.23
C GLN A 397 3.79 -31.21 -17.32
N THR A 398 2.93 -30.20 -17.48
CA THR A 398 3.04 -29.22 -18.58
C THR A 398 3.85 -27.97 -18.26
N ASN A 399 4.04 -27.66 -16.96
CA ASN A 399 4.75 -26.47 -16.50
C ASN A 399 5.76 -26.86 -15.41
N LYS A 400 7.06 -26.81 -15.77
CA LYS A 400 8.16 -27.19 -14.86
C LYS A 400 8.28 -26.30 -13.63
N ASP A 401 7.77 -25.06 -13.71
CA ASP A 401 7.80 -24.10 -12.61
C ASP A 401 6.52 -24.13 -11.76
N PHE A 402 5.58 -25.04 -12.06
CA PHE A 402 4.36 -25.21 -11.28
C PHE A 402 4.67 -25.87 -9.93
N ASN A 403 4.71 -25.05 -8.89
CA ASN A 403 4.96 -25.47 -7.52
C ASN A 403 4.17 -24.58 -6.53
N PRO A 404 2.83 -24.74 -6.44
CA PRO A 404 2.03 -23.96 -5.51
C PRO A 404 2.33 -24.39 -4.07
N THR A 405 2.69 -23.47 -3.19
CA THR A 405 3.07 -23.83 -1.81
C THR A 405 1.87 -24.26 -0.97
N GLU A 406 2.13 -25.05 0.08
CA GLU A 406 1.11 -25.48 1.04
C GLU A 406 0.34 -24.29 1.63
N ALA A 407 1.07 -23.26 2.07
CA ALA A 407 0.48 -22.06 2.66
C ALA A 407 -0.38 -21.26 1.66
N GLU A 408 0.01 -21.23 0.38
CA GLU A 408 -0.79 -20.55 -0.65
C GLU A 408 -2.10 -21.28 -0.94
N LEU A 409 -2.05 -22.62 -1.07
CA LEU A 409 -3.26 -23.44 -1.23
C LEU A 409 -4.17 -23.33 -0.01
N ASN A 410 -3.59 -23.34 1.18
CA ASN A 410 -4.31 -23.19 2.44
C ASN A 410 -5.02 -21.83 2.52
N GLY A 411 -4.29 -20.75 2.24
CA GLY A 411 -4.83 -19.39 2.25
C GLY A 411 -5.96 -19.22 1.24
N TRP A 412 -5.82 -19.78 0.04
CA TRP A 412 -6.88 -19.75 -0.97
C TRP A 412 -8.12 -20.56 -0.56
N GLY A 413 -7.93 -21.71 0.12
CA GLY A 413 -9.02 -22.47 0.73
C GLY A 413 -9.84 -21.64 1.72
N TYR A 414 -9.19 -20.94 2.66
CA TYR A 414 -9.87 -20.07 3.61
C TYR A 414 -10.56 -18.86 2.94
N GLN A 415 -9.96 -18.29 1.89
CA GLN A 415 -10.61 -17.24 1.11
C GLN A 415 -11.94 -17.71 0.51
N LEU A 416 -11.99 -18.96 0.00
CA LEU A 416 -13.24 -19.55 -0.50
C LEU A 416 -14.26 -19.79 0.62
N LEU A 417 -13.83 -20.20 1.82
CA LEU A 417 -14.71 -20.30 2.99
C LEU A 417 -15.33 -18.95 3.35
N GLY A 418 -14.53 -17.88 3.38
CA GLY A 418 -15.02 -16.51 3.60
C GLY A 418 -16.04 -16.06 2.55
N GLN A 419 -15.92 -16.56 1.32
CA GLN A 419 -16.87 -16.34 0.21
C GLN A 419 -18.09 -17.28 0.25
N LYS A 420 -18.23 -18.10 1.30
CA LYS A 420 -19.27 -19.15 1.45
C LYS A 420 -19.23 -20.23 0.35
N ARG A 421 -18.09 -20.41 -0.31
CA ARG A 421 -17.86 -21.43 -1.34
C ARG A 421 -17.28 -22.71 -0.72
N VAL A 422 -17.99 -23.26 0.27
CA VAL A 422 -17.50 -24.35 1.13
C VAL A 422 -17.13 -25.62 0.33
N ALA A 423 -17.91 -25.97 -0.69
CA ALA A 423 -17.62 -27.12 -1.54
C ALA A 423 -16.33 -26.94 -2.37
N ASP A 424 -16.04 -25.73 -2.83
CA ASP A 424 -14.82 -25.44 -3.59
C ASP A 424 -13.59 -25.42 -2.66
N ALA A 425 -13.76 -24.88 -1.46
CA ALA A 425 -12.73 -24.89 -0.42
C ALA A 425 -12.33 -26.33 -0.04
N LEU A 426 -13.31 -27.23 0.12
CA LEU A 426 -13.06 -28.64 0.40
C LEU A 426 -12.13 -29.28 -0.64
N GLU A 427 -12.37 -29.03 -1.93
CA GLU A 427 -11.55 -29.60 -2.99
C GLU A 427 -10.13 -29.02 -3.01
N LEU A 428 -9.94 -27.75 -2.64
CA LEU A 428 -8.60 -27.17 -2.45
C LEU A 428 -7.87 -27.75 -1.24
N PHE A 429 -8.53 -27.95 -0.10
CA PHE A 429 -7.90 -28.57 1.06
C PHE A 429 -7.52 -30.03 0.79
N ARG A 430 -8.34 -30.77 0.03
CA ARG A 430 -7.99 -32.11 -0.48
C ARG A 430 -6.76 -32.07 -1.38
N LEU A 431 -6.70 -31.12 -2.30
CA LEU A 431 -5.51 -30.91 -3.13
C LEU A 431 -4.28 -30.58 -2.27
N ASN A 432 -4.43 -29.75 -1.24
CA ASN A 432 -3.33 -29.37 -0.35
C ASN A 432 -2.75 -30.61 0.35
N VAL A 433 -3.60 -31.46 0.94
CA VAL A 433 -3.18 -32.74 1.52
C VAL A 433 -2.55 -33.68 0.48
N HIS A 434 -3.07 -33.71 -0.74
CA HIS A 434 -2.51 -34.52 -1.82
C HIS A 434 -1.08 -34.11 -2.19
N LEU A 435 -0.82 -32.80 -2.31
CA LEU A 435 0.50 -32.26 -2.65
C LEU A 435 1.46 -32.24 -1.43
N TYR A 436 0.92 -32.11 -0.22
CA TYR A 436 1.67 -31.98 1.02
C TYR A 436 1.23 -33.01 2.08
N PRO A 437 1.37 -34.32 1.83
CA PRO A 437 0.87 -35.38 2.72
C PRO A 437 1.61 -35.52 4.05
N LYS A 438 2.65 -34.70 4.27
CA LYS A 438 3.41 -34.61 5.53
C LYS A 438 3.11 -33.34 6.31
N SER A 439 2.24 -32.47 5.82
CA SER A 439 1.89 -31.23 6.51
C SER A 439 0.75 -31.46 7.50
N ALA A 440 1.03 -31.29 8.79
CA ALA A 440 -0.01 -31.29 9.82
C ALA A 440 -1.07 -30.19 9.57
N ASN A 441 -0.63 -29.00 9.13
CA ASN A 441 -1.50 -27.87 8.86
C ASN A 441 -2.50 -28.14 7.71
N ALA A 442 -2.05 -28.83 6.65
CA ALA A 442 -2.95 -29.21 5.55
C ALA A 442 -4.05 -30.17 6.02
N PHE A 443 -3.72 -31.15 6.88
CA PHE A 443 -4.73 -32.04 7.47
C PHE A 443 -5.64 -31.32 8.46
N ASP A 444 -5.12 -30.38 9.25
CA ASP A 444 -5.92 -29.58 10.19
C ASP A 444 -7.00 -28.80 9.45
N SER A 445 -6.62 -28.05 8.42
CA SER A 445 -7.54 -27.23 7.62
C SER A 445 -8.55 -28.09 6.84
N LEU A 446 -8.17 -29.29 6.39
CA LEU A 446 -9.11 -30.25 5.81
C LEU A 446 -10.09 -30.81 6.85
N GLY A 447 -9.65 -30.99 8.09
CA GLY A 447 -10.51 -31.36 9.22
C GLY A 447 -11.57 -30.29 9.52
N GLU A 448 -11.17 -29.02 9.50
CA GLU A 448 -12.07 -27.86 9.70
C GLU A 448 -13.21 -27.84 8.71
N VAL A 449 -12.93 -27.91 7.40
CA VAL A 449 -13.99 -27.85 6.39
C VAL A 449 -14.91 -29.07 6.44
N TYR A 450 -14.41 -30.26 6.80
CA TYR A 450 -15.27 -31.42 7.02
C TYR A 450 -16.19 -31.24 8.23
N ALA A 451 -15.69 -30.63 9.31
CA ALA A 451 -16.50 -30.33 10.48
C ALA A 451 -17.59 -29.30 10.14
N GLU A 452 -17.26 -28.26 9.38
CA GLU A 452 -18.22 -27.26 8.88
C GLU A 452 -19.32 -27.88 8.01
N LEU A 453 -18.97 -28.87 7.18
CA LEU A 453 -19.91 -29.64 6.37
C LEU A 453 -20.69 -30.72 7.16
N GLY A 454 -20.49 -30.83 8.47
CA GLY A 454 -21.13 -31.83 9.33
C GLY A 454 -20.60 -33.26 9.14
N ASN A 455 -19.51 -33.44 8.39
CA ASN A 455 -18.88 -34.76 8.20
C ASN A 455 -17.91 -35.06 9.35
N ARG A 456 -18.50 -35.38 10.49
CA ARG A 456 -17.80 -35.61 11.76
C ARG A 456 -16.73 -36.70 11.68
N GLU A 457 -17.02 -37.82 11.02
CA GLU A 457 -16.07 -38.94 10.93
C GLU A 457 -14.81 -38.53 10.16
N LEU A 458 -14.98 -37.87 9.01
CA LEU A 458 -13.85 -37.38 8.22
C LEU A 458 -13.11 -36.24 8.93
N ALA A 459 -13.82 -35.36 9.65
CA ALA A 459 -13.19 -34.31 10.44
C ALA A 459 -12.23 -34.90 11.50
N ILE A 460 -12.74 -35.82 12.34
CA ILE A 460 -11.94 -36.49 13.38
C ILE A 460 -10.72 -37.19 12.76
N LYS A 461 -10.92 -37.93 11.66
CA LYS A 461 -9.83 -38.64 10.98
C LYS A 461 -8.70 -37.70 10.54
N ASN A 462 -9.04 -36.52 10.01
CA ASN A 462 -8.03 -35.56 9.55
C ASN A 462 -7.34 -34.85 10.72
N TYR A 463 -8.06 -34.46 11.77
CA TYR A 463 -7.43 -33.90 12.98
C TYR A 463 -6.50 -34.91 13.68
N GLU A 464 -6.89 -36.18 13.76
CA GLU A 464 -6.01 -37.23 14.29
C GLU A 464 -4.75 -37.41 13.43
N GLN A 465 -4.86 -37.30 12.11
CA GLN A 465 -3.69 -37.33 11.23
C GLN A 465 -2.80 -36.10 11.41
N SER A 466 -3.39 -34.91 11.60
CA SER A 466 -2.67 -33.69 11.96
C SER A 466 -1.87 -33.87 13.27
N LEU A 467 -2.49 -34.44 14.31
CA LEU A 467 -1.83 -34.75 15.58
C LEU A 467 -0.73 -35.80 15.46
N LYS A 468 -0.87 -36.79 14.58
CA LYS A 468 0.22 -37.76 14.30
C LYS A 468 1.45 -37.08 13.69
N LEU A 469 1.23 -36.09 12.82
CA LEU A 469 2.30 -35.34 12.15
C LEU A 469 2.88 -34.24 13.05
N ASN A 470 2.06 -33.66 13.93
CA ASN A 470 2.45 -32.64 14.91
C ASN A 470 1.67 -32.85 16.22
N PRO A 471 2.22 -33.62 17.19
CA PRO A 471 1.56 -33.88 18.48
C PRO A 471 1.27 -32.64 19.32
N GLN A 472 1.91 -31.50 19.02
CA GLN A 472 1.73 -30.23 19.71
C GLN A 472 0.61 -29.35 19.12
N ASN A 473 -0.13 -29.83 18.11
CA ASN A 473 -1.25 -29.09 17.54
C ASN A 473 -2.45 -29.05 18.51
N LYS A 474 -2.47 -28.02 19.37
CA LYS A 474 -3.53 -27.80 20.36
C LYS A 474 -4.91 -27.59 19.73
N HIS A 475 -4.98 -27.01 18.53
CA HIS A 475 -6.24 -26.80 17.84
C HIS A 475 -6.86 -28.15 17.46
N ALA A 476 -6.13 -29.00 16.74
CA ALA A 476 -6.58 -30.34 16.39
C ALA A 476 -6.95 -31.19 17.62
N GLU A 477 -6.19 -31.10 18.71
CA GLU A 477 -6.50 -31.79 19.98
C GLU A 477 -7.86 -31.36 20.55
N GLN A 478 -8.12 -30.06 20.59
CA GLN A 478 -9.39 -29.51 21.07
C GLN A 478 -10.56 -29.91 20.16
N GLN A 479 -10.37 -29.88 18.84
CA GLN A 479 -11.40 -30.27 17.88
C GLN A 479 -11.75 -31.75 17.99
N VAL A 480 -10.77 -32.65 18.10
CA VAL A 480 -11.02 -34.09 18.31
C VAL A 480 -11.82 -34.33 19.59
N ARG A 481 -11.47 -33.66 20.70
CA ARG A 481 -12.21 -33.78 21.96
C ARG A 481 -13.66 -33.35 21.80
N THR A 482 -13.87 -32.15 21.23
CA THR A 482 -15.21 -31.56 21.03
C THR A 482 -16.08 -32.41 20.11
N LEU A 483 -15.51 -32.85 18.99
CA LEU A 483 -16.20 -33.68 18.01
C LEU A 483 -16.39 -35.11 18.51
N LYS A 484 -15.72 -35.60 19.54
CA LYS A 484 -16.01 -36.92 20.13
C LYS A 484 -17.08 -36.87 21.22
N THR A 485 -17.26 -35.73 21.88
CA THR A 485 -18.19 -35.58 23.02
C THR A 485 -19.58 -35.06 22.65
N THR A 486 -19.70 -34.29 21.57
CA THR A 486 -21.00 -33.82 21.06
C THR A 486 -21.77 -35.02 20.50
N LYS A 487 -23.02 -35.32 20.91
CA LYS A 487 -23.77 -36.48 20.37
C LYS A 487 -24.30 -36.19 18.97
#